data_AF-A0A7R9ZYV2-F1
#
_entry.id   AF-A0A7R9ZYV2-F1
#
_cell.length_a   1.000
_cell.length_b   1.000
_cell.length_c   1.000
_cell.angle_alpha   90.00
_cell.angle_beta   90.00
_cell.angle_gamma   90.00
#
_symmetry.space_group_name_H-M   'P 1'
#
loop_
_entity.id
_entity.type
_entity.pdbx_description
1 polymer ?
#
loop_
_entity_poly.entity_id
_entity_poly.type
_entity_poly.pdbx_seq_one_letter_code
_entity_poly.pdbx_strand_id
1 'polypeptide(L)'
;GRGRAGAGGEADPSPEVRPTRGAAAAELLRSQVVDSCLLCLLREGTGLRDALAPGGPETVCTSVLSGLQLRLAWHNSLGLASPRTGEEAVQAWRTFWKRQVDWGPRRARRGTPGVDRVAKNLHDFLSQYMHVAFGLMLVRALGRWGILAWSFSLQLCSLFVPLTMLPSIPLRVRVACAAWAHALVWLTFLYELLWLTYFFEKLFIACLALGHAYSVRPSED
;
A
#
# COMPACT_ATOMS: atom_id res chain seq x y z
N GLY A 1 42.62 -46.95 -32.15
CA GLY A 1 41.22 -46.52 -32.28
C GLY A 1 41.12 -45.05 -31.98
N ARG A 2 40.57 -44.25 -32.88
CA ARG A 2 40.34 -42.80 -32.69
C ARG A 2 38.98 -42.60 -32.02
N GLY A 3 38.98 -42.09 -30.79
CA GLY A 3 37.79 -41.65 -30.06
C GLY A 3 37.43 -40.21 -30.44
N ARG A 4 36.20 -40.01 -30.90
CA ARG A 4 35.64 -38.74 -31.38
C ARG A 4 35.08 -37.98 -30.18
N ALA A 5 35.68 -36.84 -29.83
CA ALA A 5 35.15 -35.93 -28.81
C ALA A 5 33.93 -35.19 -29.37
N GLY A 6 32.78 -35.33 -28.70
CA GLY A 6 31.55 -34.60 -29.01
C GLY A 6 31.64 -33.17 -28.48
N ALA A 7 31.49 -32.20 -29.37
CA ALA A 7 31.33 -30.79 -29.03
C ALA A 7 29.93 -30.59 -28.44
N GLY A 8 29.85 -30.39 -27.12
CA GLY A 8 28.66 -29.86 -26.47
C GLY A 8 28.55 -28.38 -26.82
N GLY A 9 27.51 -28.03 -27.58
CA GLY A 9 27.16 -26.63 -27.86
C GLY A 9 26.70 -25.97 -26.57
N GLU A 10 27.57 -25.14 -26.01
CA GLU A 10 27.31 -24.28 -24.87
C GLU A 10 26.30 -23.21 -25.34
N ALA A 11 25.06 -23.32 -24.87
CA ALA A 11 24.00 -22.38 -25.20
C ALA A 11 24.35 -21.02 -24.60
N ASP A 12 24.57 -20.04 -25.47
CA ASP A 12 24.90 -18.67 -25.12
C ASP A 12 23.79 -18.11 -24.21
N PRO A 13 24.09 -17.72 -22.96
CA PRO A 13 23.07 -17.25 -22.03
C PRO A 13 22.45 -15.98 -22.59
N SER A 14 21.14 -16.04 -22.85
CA SER A 14 20.37 -14.89 -23.33
C SER A 14 20.64 -13.67 -22.44
N PRO A 15 20.89 -12.49 -23.03
CA PRO A 15 21.24 -11.30 -22.27
C PRO A 15 20.11 -10.96 -21.31
N GLU A 16 20.42 -11.04 -20.01
CA GLU A 16 19.50 -10.69 -18.93
C GLU A 16 19.20 -9.19 -19.02
N VAL A 17 18.02 -8.84 -19.56
CA VAL A 17 17.57 -7.46 -19.69
C VAL A 17 17.27 -6.93 -18.29
N ARG A 18 18.23 -6.20 -17.71
CA ARG A 18 18.01 -5.51 -16.44
C ARG A 18 16.94 -4.43 -16.61
N PRO A 19 15.85 -4.46 -15.83
CA PRO A 19 14.84 -3.43 -15.89
C PRO A 19 15.45 -2.07 -15.56
N THR A 20 15.09 -1.05 -16.34
CA THR A 20 15.52 0.31 -16.08
C THR A 20 14.99 0.78 -14.73
N ARG A 21 15.79 1.56 -13.98
CA ARG A 21 15.50 1.99 -12.59
C ARG A 21 14.13 2.69 -12.43
N GLY A 22 13.61 3.31 -13.48
CA GLY A 22 12.27 3.90 -13.50
C GLY A 22 11.13 2.89 -13.65
N ALA A 23 11.35 1.78 -14.35
CA ALA A 23 10.35 0.73 -14.53
C ALA A 23 10.04 0.01 -13.20
N ALA A 24 11.04 -0.20 -12.35
CA ALA A 24 10.85 -0.82 -11.05
C ALA A 24 9.98 0.04 -10.11
N ALA A 25 10.23 1.35 -10.05
CA ALA A 25 9.41 2.26 -9.24
C ALA A 25 7.97 2.36 -9.76
N ALA A 26 7.80 2.39 -11.08
CA ALA A 26 6.48 2.39 -11.71
C ALA A 26 5.73 1.07 -11.46
N GLU A 27 6.41 -0.08 -11.53
CA GLU A 27 5.81 -1.39 -11.24
C GLU A 27 5.46 -1.55 -9.76
N LEU A 28 6.24 -0.95 -8.87
CA LEU A 28 6.03 -0.95 -7.42
C LEU A 28 4.85 -0.04 -7.04
N LEU A 29 4.74 1.14 -7.65
CA LEU A 29 3.54 1.96 -7.56
C LEU A 29 2.34 1.24 -8.15
N ARG A 30 2.51 0.55 -9.29
CA ARG A 30 1.45 -0.22 -9.94
C ARG A 30 1.00 -1.39 -9.08
N SER A 31 1.89 -2.18 -8.48
CA SER A 31 1.53 -3.32 -7.63
C SER A 31 0.79 -2.86 -6.38
N GLN A 32 1.25 -1.79 -5.74
CA GLN A 32 0.60 -1.22 -4.55
C GLN A 32 -0.73 -0.56 -4.88
N VAL A 33 -0.82 0.12 -6.02
CA VAL A 33 -2.09 0.63 -6.52
C VAL A 33 -2.99 -0.54 -6.85
N VAL A 34 -2.51 -1.63 -7.47
CA VAL A 34 -3.30 -2.84 -7.83
C VAL A 34 -3.81 -3.57 -6.59
N ASP A 35 -3.00 -3.63 -5.54
CA ASP A 35 -3.34 -4.23 -4.25
C ASP A 35 -4.14 -3.29 -3.35
N SER A 36 -4.20 -1.99 -3.69
CA SER A 36 -5.03 -1.03 -2.97
C SER A 36 -6.51 -1.40 -3.07
N CYS A 37 -7.26 -1.16 -2.00
CA CYS A 37 -8.71 -1.35 -2.01
C CYS A 37 -9.40 -0.63 -3.17
N LEU A 38 -8.85 0.49 -3.63
CA LEU A 38 -9.42 1.29 -4.71
C LEU A 38 -9.29 0.59 -6.08
N LEU A 39 -8.15 -0.03 -6.41
CA LEU A 39 -8.10 -0.90 -7.59
C LEU A 39 -8.72 -2.27 -7.35
N CYS A 40 -8.75 -2.83 -6.14
CA CYS A 40 -9.57 -4.02 -5.88
C CYS A 40 -11.05 -3.73 -6.19
N LEU A 41 -11.58 -2.58 -5.76
CA LEU A 41 -12.93 -2.12 -6.10
C LEU A 41 -13.13 -1.87 -7.60
N LEU A 42 -12.10 -1.41 -8.32
CA LEU A 42 -12.15 -1.19 -9.77
C LEU A 42 -11.91 -2.47 -10.60
N ARG A 43 -11.11 -3.42 -10.09
CA ARG A 43 -10.72 -4.70 -10.73
C ARG A 43 -11.76 -5.79 -10.47
N GLU A 44 -12.28 -5.88 -9.25
CA GLU A 44 -13.58 -6.49 -8.95
C GLU A 44 -14.71 -5.51 -9.32
N GLY A 45 -14.46 -4.57 -10.22
CA GLY A 45 -15.45 -3.63 -10.73
C GLY A 45 -16.66 -4.34 -11.35
N THR A 46 -16.57 -5.63 -11.69
CA THR A 46 -17.75 -6.48 -11.93
C THR A 46 -18.57 -6.62 -10.65
N GLY A 47 -18.01 -7.10 -9.55
CA GLY A 47 -18.70 -7.22 -8.26
C GLY A 47 -19.24 -5.91 -7.69
N LEU A 48 -18.50 -4.80 -7.79
CA LEU A 48 -19.02 -3.49 -7.36
C LEU A 48 -20.10 -2.97 -8.31
N ARG A 49 -19.93 -3.12 -9.63
CA ARG A 49 -20.95 -2.73 -10.61
C ARG A 49 -22.20 -3.60 -10.48
N ASP A 50 -22.06 -4.88 -10.22
CA ASP A 50 -23.14 -5.84 -10.00
C ASP A 50 -23.83 -5.58 -8.65
N ALA A 51 -23.07 -5.22 -7.61
CA ALA A 51 -23.61 -4.74 -6.34
C ALA A 51 -24.43 -3.45 -6.53
N LEU A 52 -23.93 -2.51 -7.33
CA LEU A 52 -24.60 -1.23 -7.61
C LEU A 52 -25.68 -1.32 -8.70
N ALA A 53 -25.74 -2.42 -9.46
CA ALA A 53 -26.70 -2.60 -10.54
C ALA A 53 -28.14 -2.69 -9.98
N PRO A 54 -29.13 -2.08 -10.66
CA PRO A 54 -30.54 -2.28 -10.34
C PRO A 54 -30.88 -3.79 -10.32
N GLY A 55 -31.51 -4.28 -9.25
CA GLY A 55 -31.83 -5.71 -9.10
C GLY A 55 -30.69 -6.66 -8.69
N GLY A 56 -29.45 -6.18 -8.48
CA GLY A 56 -28.36 -7.00 -7.96
C GLY A 56 -28.65 -7.63 -6.58
N PRO A 57 -28.21 -8.88 -6.31
CA PRO A 57 -28.51 -9.59 -5.08
C PRO A 57 -27.91 -8.90 -3.84
N GLU A 58 -28.72 -8.72 -2.79
CA GLU A 58 -28.30 -8.05 -1.54
C GLU A 58 -27.09 -8.72 -0.88
N THR A 59 -26.95 -10.04 -1.05
CA THR A 59 -25.83 -10.84 -0.56
C THR A 59 -24.47 -10.41 -1.12
N VAL A 60 -24.43 -9.84 -2.33
CA VAL A 60 -23.19 -9.29 -2.92
C VAL A 60 -22.84 -7.95 -2.28
N CYS A 61 -23.84 -7.11 -1.97
CA CYS A 61 -23.60 -5.83 -1.33
C CYS A 61 -23.11 -6.01 0.11
N THR A 62 -23.64 -6.99 0.85
CA THR A 62 -23.21 -7.28 2.23
C THR A 62 -21.78 -7.82 2.26
N SER A 63 -21.41 -8.71 1.33
CA SER A 63 -20.05 -9.24 1.24
C SER A 63 -19.04 -8.16 0.86
N VAL A 64 -19.35 -7.28 -0.10
CA VAL A 64 -18.50 -6.14 -0.48
C VAL A 64 -18.32 -5.19 0.70
N LEU A 65 -19.40 -4.79 1.39
CA LEU A 65 -19.30 -3.90 2.53
C LEU A 65 -18.48 -4.53 3.67
N SER A 66 -18.69 -5.81 3.94
CA SER A 66 -17.95 -6.54 4.99
C SER A 66 -16.45 -6.61 4.63
N GLY A 67 -16.13 -6.83 3.35
CA GLY A 67 -14.76 -6.77 2.85
C GLY A 67 -14.13 -5.39 3.02
N LEU A 68 -14.89 -4.31 2.75
CA LEU A 68 -14.43 -2.94 2.97
C LEU A 68 -14.22 -2.65 4.45
N GLN A 69 -15.12 -3.06 5.33
CA GLN A 69 -14.97 -2.88 6.77
C GLN A 69 -13.75 -3.62 7.32
N LEU A 70 -13.46 -4.82 6.81
CA LEU A 70 -12.28 -5.59 7.20
C LEU A 70 -10.99 -4.89 6.75
N ARG A 71 -10.92 -4.49 5.47
CA ARG A 71 -9.69 -3.96 4.85
C ARG A 71 -9.42 -2.49 5.16
N LEU A 72 -10.46 -1.67 5.37
CA LEU A 72 -10.37 -0.23 5.64
C LEU A 72 -10.60 0.10 7.13
N ALA A 73 -10.55 -0.91 7.99
CA ALA A 73 -10.54 -0.70 9.43
C ALA A 73 -9.39 0.25 9.84
N TRP A 74 -9.48 0.79 11.05
CA TRP A 74 -8.56 1.82 11.54
C TRP A 74 -7.06 1.46 11.40
N HIS A 75 -6.71 0.19 11.41
CA HIS A 75 -5.34 -0.31 11.30
C HIS A 75 -4.80 -0.36 9.85
N ASN A 76 -5.64 -0.24 8.82
CA ASN A 76 -5.26 -0.21 7.41
C ASN A 76 -6.12 0.80 6.64
N SER A 77 -6.13 2.05 7.11
CA SER A 77 -6.98 3.12 6.59
C SER A 77 -6.82 3.41 5.08
N LEU A 78 -5.63 3.18 4.55
CA LEU A 78 -5.29 3.35 3.13
C LEU A 78 -5.60 2.11 2.27
N GLY A 79 -5.83 0.96 2.90
CA GLY A 79 -6.07 -0.30 2.21
C GLY A 79 -4.89 -0.79 1.36
N LEU A 80 -3.65 -0.48 1.77
CA LEU A 80 -2.42 -0.65 0.97
C LEU A 80 -1.67 -1.97 1.17
N ALA A 81 -2.09 -2.85 2.08
CA ALA A 81 -1.32 -4.08 2.32
C ALA A 81 -2.16 -5.28 2.73
N SER A 82 -1.65 -6.45 2.32
CA SER A 82 -1.65 -7.67 3.15
C SER A 82 -0.88 -7.31 4.41
N PRO A 83 -1.62 -6.96 5.44
CA PRO A 83 -2.51 -7.95 6.02
C PRO A 83 -4.00 -7.61 5.99
N ARG A 84 -4.82 -8.63 5.69
CA ARG A 84 -6.28 -8.51 5.55
C ARG A 84 -6.98 -8.40 6.90
N THR A 85 -6.34 -8.87 7.97
CA THR A 85 -6.91 -8.88 9.32
C THR A 85 -6.13 -7.97 10.26
N GLY A 86 -6.79 -7.55 11.35
CA GLY A 86 -6.13 -6.72 12.37
C GLY A 86 -4.95 -7.42 13.05
N GLU A 87 -5.00 -8.74 13.23
CA GLU A 87 -3.91 -9.52 13.81
C GLU A 87 -2.68 -9.53 12.93
N GLU A 88 -2.89 -9.81 11.64
CA GLU A 88 -1.83 -9.79 10.66
C GLU A 88 -1.28 -8.34 10.51
N ALA A 89 -2.10 -7.29 10.68
CA ALA A 89 -1.64 -5.88 10.72
C ALA A 89 -0.71 -5.60 11.89
N VAL A 90 -1.11 -6.03 13.07
CA VAL A 90 -0.25 -5.99 14.26
C VAL A 90 1.04 -6.79 14.02
N GLN A 91 0.98 -7.94 13.34
CA GLN A 91 2.15 -8.73 13.00
C GLN A 91 3.07 -8.01 12.01
N ALA A 92 2.53 -7.40 10.94
CA ALA A 92 3.30 -6.64 9.96
C ALA A 92 4.00 -5.45 10.62
N TRP A 93 3.32 -4.72 11.49
CA TRP A 93 3.92 -3.66 12.29
C TRP A 93 4.98 -4.17 13.26
N ARG A 94 4.74 -5.29 13.94
CA ARG A 94 5.75 -5.93 14.79
C ARG A 94 6.97 -6.33 13.98
N THR A 95 6.79 -6.88 12.78
CA THR A 95 7.89 -7.22 11.88
C THR A 95 8.65 -5.97 11.47
N PHE A 96 7.97 -4.90 11.08
CA PHE A 96 8.58 -3.62 10.76
C PHE A 96 9.46 -3.09 11.91
N TRP A 97 8.93 -3.09 13.15
CA TRP A 97 9.65 -2.57 14.32
C TRP A 97 10.74 -3.51 14.88
N LYS A 98 10.57 -4.83 14.80
CA LYS A 98 11.50 -5.80 15.39
C LYS A 98 12.70 -6.13 14.51
N ARG A 99 12.77 -5.55 13.31
CA ARG A 99 13.90 -5.77 12.40
C ARG A 99 15.20 -5.35 13.06
N GLN A 100 16.22 -6.20 12.92
CA GLN A 100 17.55 -5.89 13.42
C GLN A 100 18.10 -4.70 12.64
N VAL A 101 18.41 -3.63 13.38
CA VAL A 101 19.10 -2.45 12.87
C VAL A 101 20.58 -2.80 12.79
N ASP A 102 21.09 -3.00 11.59
CA ASP A 102 22.50 -3.31 11.33
C ASP A 102 23.32 -2.08 10.90
N TRP A 103 22.67 -0.91 10.83
CA TRP A 103 23.26 0.39 10.47
C TRP A 103 23.93 0.44 9.08
N GLY A 104 23.55 -0.47 8.18
CA GLY A 104 24.02 -0.48 6.81
C GLY A 104 25.02 -1.60 6.48
N PRO A 105 25.27 -1.85 5.19
CA PRO A 105 26.20 -2.88 4.77
C PRO A 105 27.64 -2.50 5.16
N ARG A 106 28.38 -3.46 5.72
CA ARG A 106 29.84 -3.33 5.88
C ARG A 106 30.48 -3.12 4.51
N ARG A 107 31.49 -2.24 4.42
CA ARG A 107 32.17 -1.86 3.16
C ARG A 107 32.43 -3.09 2.26
N ALA A 108 31.65 -3.22 1.20
CA ALA A 108 31.86 -4.24 0.18
C ALA A 108 32.88 -3.73 -0.85
N ARG A 109 33.74 -4.63 -1.35
CA ARG A 109 34.84 -4.29 -2.26
C ARG A 109 34.37 -3.97 -3.69
N ARG A 110 33.10 -4.26 -4.05
CA ARG A 110 32.51 -3.99 -5.37
C ARG A 110 30.98 -3.88 -5.28
N GLY A 111 30.39 -2.84 -5.86
CA GLY A 111 28.94 -2.59 -5.90
C GLY A 111 28.44 -1.53 -4.90
N THR A 112 27.18 -1.13 -5.04
CA THR A 112 26.47 -0.23 -4.11
C THR A 112 25.44 -1.00 -3.28
N PRO A 113 25.87 -1.89 -2.35
CA PRO A 113 24.95 -2.75 -1.58
C PRO A 113 23.91 -1.97 -0.78
N GLY A 114 24.19 -0.71 -0.46
CA GLY A 114 23.24 0.18 0.21
C GLY A 114 22.04 0.54 -0.67
N VAL A 115 22.23 0.71 -1.99
CA VAL A 115 21.15 1.08 -2.91
C VAL A 115 20.19 -0.08 -3.10
N ASP A 116 20.72 -1.29 -3.31
CA ASP A 116 19.90 -2.50 -3.49
C ASP A 116 19.10 -2.82 -2.22
N ARG A 117 19.74 -2.65 -1.06
CA ARG A 117 19.08 -2.77 0.26
C ARG A 117 17.96 -1.76 0.42
N VAL A 118 18.21 -0.48 0.14
CA VAL A 118 17.19 0.57 0.26
C VAL A 118 16.04 0.28 -0.70
N ALA A 119 16.32 -0.12 -1.94
CA ALA A 119 15.29 -0.48 -2.91
C ALA A 119 14.43 -1.66 -2.42
N LYS A 120 15.06 -2.74 -1.93
CA LYS A 120 14.34 -3.91 -1.39
C LYS A 120 13.49 -3.54 -0.16
N ASN A 121 14.06 -2.85 0.83
CA ASN A 121 13.32 -2.45 2.02
C ASN A 121 12.23 -1.41 1.73
N LEU A 122 12.43 -0.52 0.75
CA LEU A 122 11.39 0.40 0.30
C LEU A 122 10.23 -0.38 -0.31
N HIS A 123 10.51 -1.39 -1.12
CA HIS A 123 9.50 -2.27 -1.69
C HIS A 123 8.73 -3.03 -0.60
N ASP A 124 9.46 -3.71 0.30
CA ASP A 124 8.88 -4.60 1.31
C ASP A 124 8.05 -3.84 2.36
N PHE A 125 8.42 -2.59 2.64
CA PHE A 125 7.78 -1.77 3.68
C PHE A 125 7.06 -0.53 3.15
N LEU A 126 6.78 -0.45 1.84
CA LEU A 126 6.18 0.75 1.25
C LEU A 126 4.88 1.12 1.95
N SER A 127 4.01 0.13 2.19
CA SER A 127 2.72 0.34 2.83
C SER A 127 2.87 0.97 4.21
N GLN A 128 3.80 0.48 5.03
CA GLN A 128 4.09 1.04 6.35
C GLN A 128 4.62 2.47 6.25
N TYR A 129 5.52 2.76 5.30
CA TYR A 129 5.98 4.14 5.08
C TYR A 129 4.82 5.06 4.66
N MET A 130 3.90 4.57 3.83
CA MET A 130 2.71 5.31 3.42
C MET A 130 1.76 5.54 4.60
N HIS A 131 1.57 4.56 5.51
CA HIS A 131 0.80 4.75 6.74
C HIS A 131 1.45 5.76 7.68
N VAL A 132 2.79 5.73 7.84
CA VAL A 132 3.52 6.73 8.63
C VAL A 132 3.33 8.12 8.01
N ALA A 133 3.51 8.26 6.70
CA ALA A 133 3.31 9.52 6.00
C ALA A 133 1.87 10.03 6.15
N PHE A 134 0.88 9.16 5.96
CA PHE A 134 -0.53 9.47 6.17
C PHE A 134 -0.81 9.91 7.60
N GLY A 135 -0.30 9.20 8.60
CA GLY A 135 -0.47 9.55 10.02
C GLY A 135 0.11 10.92 10.34
N LEU A 136 1.31 11.23 9.83
CA LEU A 136 1.93 12.56 10.00
C LEU A 136 1.10 13.66 9.33
N MET A 137 0.60 13.43 8.11
CA MET A 137 -0.29 14.39 7.43
C MET A 137 -1.62 14.57 8.15
N LEU A 138 -2.17 13.49 8.71
CA LEU A 138 -3.42 13.51 9.46
C LEU A 138 -3.28 14.32 10.76
N VAL A 139 -2.20 14.11 11.53
CA VAL A 139 -1.90 14.89 12.74
C VAL A 139 -1.80 16.38 12.43
N ARG A 140 -1.13 16.73 11.33
CA ARG A 140 -1.05 18.12 10.85
C ARG A 140 -2.43 18.67 10.47
N ALA A 141 -3.21 17.90 9.72
CA ALA A 141 -4.54 18.29 9.29
C ALA A 141 -5.50 18.49 10.46
N LEU A 142 -5.37 17.71 11.55
CA LEU A 142 -6.17 17.86 12.77
C LEU A 142 -5.97 19.22 13.43
N GLY A 143 -4.76 19.78 13.43
CA GLY A 143 -4.47 21.10 14.02
C GLY A 143 -5.21 22.26 13.33
N ARG A 144 -5.63 22.07 12.07
CA ARG A 144 -6.31 23.08 11.26
C ARG A 144 -7.74 22.71 10.89
N TRP A 145 -8.25 21.56 11.38
CA TRP A 145 -9.48 20.94 10.88
C TRP A 145 -9.52 20.90 9.35
N GLY A 146 -8.40 20.49 8.75
CA GLY A 146 -8.23 20.42 7.30
C GLY A 146 -9.14 19.40 6.64
N ILE A 147 -9.31 19.51 5.32
CA ILE A 147 -10.19 18.64 4.54
C ILE A 147 -9.83 17.15 4.67
N LEU A 148 -8.54 16.83 4.86
CA LEU A 148 -8.07 15.46 5.11
C LEU A 148 -8.60 14.88 6.43
N ALA A 149 -8.64 15.69 7.49
CA ALA A 149 -9.17 15.24 8.78
C ALA A 149 -10.69 14.99 8.69
N TRP A 150 -11.40 15.87 7.97
CA TRP A 150 -12.83 15.70 7.69
C TRP A 150 -13.12 14.47 6.83
N SER A 151 -12.42 14.28 5.72
CA SER A 151 -12.61 13.13 4.84
C SER A 151 -12.32 11.82 5.57
N PHE A 152 -11.25 11.79 6.37
CA PHE A 152 -10.92 10.63 7.20
C PHE A 152 -12.00 10.34 8.25
N SER A 153 -12.49 11.37 8.94
CA SER A 153 -13.58 11.22 9.92
C SER A 153 -14.85 10.71 9.26
N LEU A 154 -15.20 11.22 8.08
CA LEU A 154 -16.35 10.74 7.30
C LEU A 154 -16.17 9.28 6.87
N GLN A 155 -14.98 8.86 6.45
CA GLN A 155 -14.67 7.47 6.16
C GLN A 155 -14.86 6.58 7.40
N LEU A 156 -14.32 6.99 8.56
CA LEU A 156 -14.49 6.25 9.82
C LEU A 156 -15.98 6.14 10.19
N CYS A 157 -16.71 7.25 10.20
CA CYS A 157 -18.16 7.22 10.47
C CYS A 157 -18.88 6.29 9.49
N SER A 158 -18.57 6.34 8.19
CA SER A 158 -19.19 5.48 7.19
C SER A 158 -18.92 3.99 7.43
N LEU A 159 -17.77 3.62 7.98
CA LEU A 159 -17.39 2.23 8.23
C LEU A 159 -17.92 1.70 9.57
N PHE A 160 -17.94 2.55 10.60
CA PHE A 160 -18.31 2.17 11.96
C PHE A 160 -19.81 2.29 12.27
N VAL A 161 -20.60 2.96 11.42
CA VAL A 161 -22.05 3.02 11.61
C VAL A 161 -22.66 1.62 11.37
N PRO A 162 -23.27 0.98 12.39
CA PRO A 162 -23.88 -0.33 12.24
C PRO A 162 -24.97 -0.34 11.17
N LEU A 163 -25.11 -1.46 10.46
CA LEU A 163 -26.18 -1.63 9.47
C LEU A 163 -27.57 -1.43 10.09
N THR A 164 -27.73 -1.83 11.36
CA THR A 164 -28.98 -1.73 12.12
C THR A 164 -29.41 -0.30 12.44
N MET A 165 -28.50 0.68 12.43
CA MET A 165 -28.80 2.07 12.82
C MET A 165 -29.44 2.91 11.72
N LEU A 166 -29.35 2.47 10.45
CA LEU A 166 -29.86 3.23 9.29
C LEU A 166 -30.66 2.32 8.32
N PRO A 167 -31.67 1.57 8.80
CA PRO A 167 -32.35 0.53 8.00
C PRO A 167 -33.04 1.08 6.74
N SER A 168 -33.32 2.38 6.71
CA SER A 168 -33.93 3.07 5.57
C SER A 168 -32.99 3.31 4.39
N ILE A 169 -31.66 3.25 4.58
CA ILE A 169 -30.71 3.53 3.51
C ILE A 169 -30.39 2.22 2.77
N PRO A 170 -30.69 2.13 1.46
CA PRO A 170 -30.35 0.95 0.67
C PRO A 170 -28.87 0.63 0.76
N LEU A 171 -28.54 -0.65 0.91
CA LEU A 171 -27.16 -1.10 1.14
C LEU A 171 -26.20 -0.65 0.01
N ARG A 172 -26.68 -0.60 -1.24
CA ARG A 172 -25.94 -0.09 -2.40
C ARG A 172 -25.46 1.34 -2.22
N VAL A 173 -26.33 2.20 -1.69
CA VAL A 173 -26.00 3.61 -1.44
C VAL A 173 -24.91 3.69 -0.38
N ARG A 174 -24.96 2.86 0.66
CA ARG A 174 -23.92 2.82 1.69
C ARG A 174 -22.57 2.37 1.15
N VAL A 175 -22.54 1.31 0.35
CA VAL A 175 -21.31 0.83 -0.32
C VAL A 175 -20.73 1.94 -1.20
N ALA A 176 -21.57 2.62 -1.99
CA ALA A 176 -21.15 3.74 -2.82
C ALA A 176 -20.60 4.90 -1.99
N CYS A 177 -21.26 5.27 -0.89
CA CYS A 177 -20.80 6.31 0.03
C CYS A 177 -19.45 5.96 0.67
N ALA A 178 -19.27 4.72 1.13
CA ALA A 178 -18.02 4.27 1.73
C ALA A 178 -16.86 4.29 0.71
N ALA A 179 -17.11 3.81 -0.51
CA ALA A 179 -16.13 3.85 -1.59
C ALA A 179 -15.76 5.29 -1.98
N TRP A 180 -16.76 6.17 -2.07
CA TRP A 180 -16.54 7.59 -2.37
C TRP A 180 -15.76 8.29 -1.26
N ALA A 181 -16.11 8.07 0.01
CA ALA A 181 -15.39 8.63 1.15
C ALA A 181 -13.93 8.16 1.17
N HIS A 182 -13.68 6.88 0.86
CA HIS A 182 -12.32 6.35 0.76
C HIS A 182 -11.51 6.98 -0.37
N ALA A 183 -12.11 7.15 -1.55
CA ALA A 183 -11.48 7.86 -2.66
C ALA A 183 -11.16 9.32 -2.31
N LEU A 184 -12.04 9.99 -1.57
CA LEU A 184 -11.82 11.35 -1.08
C LEU A 184 -10.66 11.42 -0.08
N VAL A 185 -10.51 10.44 0.82
CA VAL A 185 -9.36 10.35 1.73
C VAL A 185 -8.05 10.23 0.94
N TRP A 186 -8.01 9.37 -0.06
CA TRP A 186 -6.84 9.23 -0.93
C TRP A 186 -6.50 10.52 -1.67
N LEU A 187 -7.51 11.16 -2.28
CA LEU A 187 -7.33 12.39 -3.02
C LEU A 187 -6.82 13.52 -2.13
N THR A 188 -7.43 13.69 -0.95
CA THR A 188 -7.04 14.71 0.02
C THR A 188 -5.68 14.43 0.63
N PHE A 189 -5.33 13.16 0.88
CA PHE A 189 -4.00 12.77 1.34
C PHE A 189 -2.92 13.10 0.30
N LEU A 190 -3.13 12.73 -0.96
CA LEU A 190 -2.17 13.04 -2.03
C LEU A 190 -2.07 14.55 -2.26
N TYR A 191 -3.18 15.27 -2.22
CA TYR A 191 -3.18 16.73 -2.34
C TYR A 191 -2.41 17.39 -1.20
N GLU A 192 -2.68 16.98 0.05
CA GLU A 192 -1.98 17.48 1.24
C GLU A 192 -0.47 17.22 1.10
N LEU A 193 -0.10 15.96 0.83
CA LEU A 193 1.29 15.50 0.73
C LEU A 193 2.08 16.21 -0.40
N LEU A 194 1.46 16.40 -1.57
CA LEU A 194 2.14 16.97 -2.73
C LEU A 194 2.15 18.49 -2.72
N TRP A 195 1.09 19.15 -2.27
CA TRP A 195 0.91 20.59 -2.46
C TRP A 195 0.92 21.41 -1.17
N LEU A 196 0.42 20.87 -0.05
CA LEU A 196 0.26 21.63 1.18
C LEU A 196 1.33 21.37 2.23
N THR A 197 2.09 20.29 2.10
CA THR A 197 3.24 19.94 2.94
C THR A 197 4.45 20.81 2.62
N TYR A 198 5.09 21.37 3.66
CA TYR A 198 6.32 22.15 3.48
C TYR A 198 7.48 21.29 2.96
N PHE A 199 8.41 21.88 2.22
CA PHE A 199 9.56 21.14 1.68
C PHE A 199 10.37 20.41 2.76
N PHE A 200 10.58 21.03 3.92
CA PHE A 200 11.30 20.41 5.03
C PHE A 200 10.57 19.19 5.62
N GLU A 201 9.24 19.21 5.67
CA GLU A 201 8.45 18.06 6.12
C GLU A 201 8.58 16.90 5.12
N LYS A 202 8.55 17.18 3.81
CA LYS A 202 8.79 16.16 2.77
C LYS A 202 10.19 15.56 2.89
N LEU A 203 11.19 16.41 3.09
CA LEU A 203 12.57 15.98 3.30
C LEU A 203 12.68 15.10 4.56
N PHE A 204 12.03 15.50 5.65
CA PHE A 204 12.00 14.72 6.89
C PHE A 204 11.38 13.34 6.70
N ILE A 205 10.22 13.25 6.05
CA ILE A 205 9.56 11.96 5.74
C ILE A 205 10.46 11.09 4.85
N ALA A 206 11.05 11.69 3.81
CA ALA A 206 11.98 10.97 2.94
C ALA A 206 13.22 10.47 3.70
N CYS A 207 13.80 11.29 4.58
CA CYS A 207 14.94 10.90 5.42
C CYS A 207 14.56 9.78 6.40
N LEU A 208 13.37 9.82 6.99
CA LEU A 208 12.88 8.73 7.86
C LEU A 208 12.74 7.42 7.08
N ALA A 209 12.08 7.45 5.93
CA ALA A 209 11.87 6.26 5.10
C ALA A 209 13.20 5.70 4.57
N LEU A 210 14.07 6.55 4.01
CA LEU A 210 15.37 6.15 3.49
C LEU A 210 16.34 5.71 4.60
N GLY A 211 16.34 6.40 5.74
CA GLY A 211 17.15 6.04 6.90
C GLY A 211 16.76 4.69 7.47
N HIS A 212 15.46 4.46 7.66
CA HIS A 212 14.94 3.15 8.06
C HIS A 212 15.30 2.07 7.03
N ALA A 213 14.99 2.30 5.75
CA ALA A 213 15.30 1.37 4.67
C ALA A 213 16.80 1.07 4.52
N TYR A 214 17.68 2.00 4.88
CA TYR A 214 19.13 1.78 4.88
C TYR A 214 19.61 0.97 6.10
N SER A 215 19.06 1.30 7.27
CA SER A 215 19.50 0.77 8.57
C SER A 215 18.99 -0.63 8.90
N VAL A 216 17.92 -1.07 8.25
CA VAL A 216 17.29 -2.37 8.48
C VAL A 216 17.86 -3.45 7.57
N ARG A 217 18.12 -4.64 8.13
CA ARG A 217 18.47 -5.82 7.33
C ARG A 217 17.27 -6.29 6.47
N PRO A 218 17.44 -6.48 5.15
CA PRO A 218 16.38 -7.00 4.27
C PRO A 218 15.88 -8.38 4.68
N SER A 219 14.67 -8.77 4.28
CA SER A 219 14.20 -10.16 4.41
C SER A 219 15.13 -11.06 3.61
N GLU A 220 15.53 -12.18 4.19
CA GLU A 220 16.00 -13.32 3.40
C GLU A 220 14.73 -14.02 2.94
N ASP A 221 14.33 -13.75 1.69
CA ASP A 221 13.27 -14.49 1.00
C ASP A 221 13.90 -15.64 0.22
#